data_AF-A0A920VED4-F1
#
_entry.id   AF-A0A920VED4-F1
#
_cell.length_a   1.000
_cell.length_b   1.000
_cell.length_c   1.000
_cell.angle_alpha   90.00
_cell.angle_beta   90.00
_cell.angle_gamma   90.00
#
_symmetry.space_group_name_H-M   'P 1'
#
loop_
_entity.id
_entity.type
_entity.pdbx_description
1 polymer ?
#
loop_
_entity_poly.entity_id
_entity_poly.type
_entity_poly.pdbx_seq_one_letter_code
_entity_poly.pdbx_strand_id
1 'polypeptide(L)'
;MGVGNYTEDDIKEASRAFTGWTIAPKIPRNPLGDFTGISNTKPQDHDNEEKNPFLGKNREPERRRHHQIIVNQPASARFLARHLYRFFVADEPDVSSWNSTPPNDPEAIEY
;
A
#
# COMPACT_ATOMS: atom_id res chain seq x y z
N MET A 1 -4.69 -1.12 5.71
CA MET A 1 -5.91 -1.94 5.49
C MET A 1 -6.04 -3.02 6.56
N GLY A 2 -4.98 -3.78 6.85
CA GLY A 2 -5.06 -4.86 7.85
C GLY A 2 -5.70 -6.13 7.28
N VAL A 3 -5.36 -7.27 7.90
CA VAL A 3 -5.83 -8.61 7.46
C VAL A 3 -7.37 -8.66 7.48
N GLY A 4 -7.96 -9.27 6.46
CA GLY A 4 -9.41 -9.39 6.29
C GLY A 4 -10.04 -8.35 5.35
N ASN A 5 -9.28 -7.35 4.89
CA ASN A 5 -9.75 -6.31 3.95
C ASN A 5 -9.29 -6.54 2.50
N TYR A 6 -8.67 -7.68 2.21
CA TYR A 6 -8.15 -8.07 0.91
C TYR A 6 -8.03 -9.59 0.82
N THR A 7 -8.03 -10.11 -0.41
CA THR A 7 -7.84 -11.53 -0.72
C THR A 7 -6.40 -11.85 -1.14
N GLU A 8 -6.05 -13.13 -1.24
CA GLU A 8 -4.76 -13.54 -1.82
C GLU A 8 -4.64 -13.11 -3.29
N ASP A 9 -5.74 -13.16 -4.04
CA ASP A 9 -5.77 -12.71 -5.43
C ASP A 9 -5.50 -11.21 -5.53
N ASP A 10 -6.00 -10.40 -4.60
CA ASP A 10 -5.66 -8.97 -4.53
C ASP A 10 -4.16 -8.75 -4.32
N ILE A 11 -3.50 -9.57 -3.49
CA ILE A 11 -2.05 -9.49 -3.28
C ILE A 11 -1.29 -9.81 -4.58
N LYS A 12 -1.72 -10.85 -5.30
CA LYS A 12 -1.12 -11.25 -6.58
C LYS A 12 -1.28 -10.14 -7.62
N GLU A 13 -2.49 -9.60 -7.78
CA GLU A 13 -2.76 -8.54 -8.74
C GLU A 13 -2.01 -7.25 -8.40
N ALA A 14 -1.93 -6.87 -7.13
CA ALA A 14 -1.09 -5.74 -6.70
C ALA A 14 0.39 -5.98 -7.05
N SER A 15 0.91 -7.19 -6.83
CA SER A 15 2.29 -7.54 -7.16
C SER A 15 2.53 -7.49 -8.67
N ARG A 16 1.64 -8.07 -9.47
CA ARG A 16 1.67 -8.01 -10.95
C ARG A 16 1.63 -6.58 -11.46
N ALA A 17 0.82 -5.72 -10.84
CA ALA A 17 0.73 -4.31 -11.18
C ALA A 17 2.05 -3.55 -10.96
N PHE A 18 2.93 -3.95 -10.04
CA PHE A 18 4.19 -3.25 -9.79
C PHE A 18 5.43 -3.89 -10.44
N THR A 19 5.26 -5.00 -11.19
CA THR A 19 6.36 -5.58 -11.97
C THR A 19 6.98 -4.55 -12.93
N GLY A 20 8.29 -4.66 -13.20
CA GLY A 20 9.01 -3.71 -14.06
C GLY A 20 9.17 -2.29 -13.52
N TRP A 21 8.59 -1.96 -12.36
CA TRP A 21 8.86 -0.68 -11.68
C TRP A 21 10.21 -0.75 -10.97
N THR A 22 11.08 0.22 -11.24
CA THR A 22 12.43 0.25 -10.69
C THR A 22 12.88 1.69 -10.46
N ILE A 23 14.05 1.86 -9.86
CA ILE A 23 14.67 3.16 -9.63
C ILE A 23 15.87 3.25 -10.57
N ALA A 24 15.98 4.35 -11.32
CA ALA A 24 17.14 4.61 -12.16
C ALA A 24 18.42 4.61 -11.31
N PRO A 25 19.57 4.21 -11.90
CA PRO A 25 20.85 4.29 -11.21
C PRO A 25 21.05 5.68 -10.61
N LYS A 26 21.20 5.73 -9.28
CA LYS A 26 21.43 6.99 -8.58
C LYS A 26 22.91 7.34 -8.60
N ILE A 27 23.20 8.63 -8.65
CA ILE A 27 24.55 9.14 -8.42
C ILE A 27 24.97 8.73 -7.00
N PRO A 28 26.22 8.27 -6.78
CA PRO A 28 26.70 7.88 -5.46
C PRO A 28 26.52 9.00 -4.43
N ARG A 29 25.96 8.65 -3.27
CA ARG A 29 25.64 9.60 -2.18
C ARG A 29 26.89 10.34 -1.68
N ASN A 30 28.02 9.65 -1.59
CA ASN A 30 29.29 10.27 -1.24
C ASN A 30 30.20 10.39 -2.48
N PRO A 31 30.89 11.53 -2.67
CA PRO A 31 30.90 12.75 -1.85
C PRO A 31 29.80 13.77 -2.21
N LEU A 32 28.90 13.44 -3.15
CA LEU A 32 28.10 14.41 -3.90
C LEU A 32 26.74 14.78 -3.27
N GLY A 33 26.38 14.17 -2.13
CA GLY A 33 25.10 14.41 -1.46
C GLY A 33 23.97 13.50 -1.95
N ASP A 34 22.78 13.70 -1.41
CA ASP A 34 21.59 12.92 -1.76
C ASP A 34 20.94 13.40 -3.05
N PHE A 35 20.74 12.47 -3.98
CA PHE A 35 20.01 12.72 -5.22
C PHE A 35 18.65 12.03 -5.21
N THR A 36 17.62 12.74 -5.69
CA THR A 36 16.27 12.21 -5.83
C THR A 36 16.29 10.98 -6.73
N GLY A 37 15.74 9.88 -6.23
CA GLY A 37 15.56 8.67 -7.05
C GLY A 37 14.53 8.92 -8.13
N ILE A 38 14.92 8.76 -9.38
CA ILE A 38 13.97 8.84 -10.50
C ILE A 38 13.39 7.45 -10.69
N SER A 39 12.07 7.33 -10.55
CA SER A 39 11.38 6.09 -10.88
C SER A 39 11.43 5.83 -12.38
N ASN A 40 11.78 4.63 -12.79
CA ASN A 40 11.72 4.18 -14.17
C ASN A 40 10.84 2.93 -14.28
N THR A 41 10.24 2.72 -15.45
CA THR A 41 9.52 1.48 -15.76
C THR A 41 10.22 0.79 -16.92
N LYS A 42 10.56 -0.48 -16.73
CA LYS A 42 11.13 -1.34 -17.77
C LYS A 42 10.00 -2.18 -18.37
N PRO A 43 9.52 -1.87 -19.60
CA PRO A 43 8.38 -2.59 -20.18
C PRO A 43 8.61 -4.09 -20.35
N GLN A 44 9.86 -4.50 -20.58
CA GLN A 44 10.26 -5.90 -20.72
C GLN A 44 10.22 -6.69 -19.41
N ASP A 45 10.33 -6.01 -18.27
CA ASP A 45 10.25 -6.61 -16.93
C ASP A 45 8.83 -6.47 -16.35
N HIS A 46 7.90 -5.86 -17.09
CA HIS A 46 6.51 -5.70 -16.68
C HIS A 46 5.67 -6.88 -17.20
N ASP A 47 4.85 -7.44 -16.31
CA ASP A 47 3.80 -8.36 -16.68
C ASP A 47 2.70 -7.59 -17.43
N ASN A 48 2.64 -7.77 -18.76
CA ASN A 48 1.64 -7.16 -19.63
C ASN A 48 0.41 -8.06 -19.83
N GLU A 49 0.33 -9.21 -19.18
CA GLU A 49 -0.84 -10.08 -19.26
C GLU A 49 -2.06 -9.42 -18.62
N GLU A 50 -3.22 -9.94 -18.99
CA GLU A 50 -4.50 -9.50 -18.51
C GLU A 50 -4.61 -9.67 -16.98
N LYS A 51 -5.06 -8.61 -16.31
CA LYS A 51 -5.16 -8.52 -14.85
C LYS A 51 -6.59 -8.68 -14.40
N ASN A 52 -6.77 -9.38 -13.28
CA ASN A 52 -8.07 -9.62 -12.69
C ASN A 52 -8.60 -8.36 -11.97
N PRO A 53 -9.90 -8.29 -11.65
CA PRO A 53 -10.44 -7.22 -10.80
C PRO A 53 -9.70 -7.17 -9.45
N PHE A 54 -9.44 -5.96 -8.95
CA PHE A 54 -8.71 -5.72 -7.71
C PHE A 54 -9.59 -4.96 -6.71
N LEU A 55 -9.74 -5.49 -5.49
CA LEU A 55 -10.55 -4.94 -4.40
C LEU A 55 -11.98 -4.55 -4.84
N GLY A 56 -12.62 -5.44 -5.61
CA GLY A 56 -13.99 -5.26 -6.11
C GLY A 56 -14.15 -4.16 -7.16
N LYS A 57 -13.06 -3.53 -7.63
CA LYS A 57 -13.09 -2.56 -8.72
C LYS A 57 -12.75 -3.24 -10.04
N ASN A 58 -13.62 -3.04 -11.02
CA ASN A 58 -13.40 -3.50 -12.38
C ASN A 58 -12.26 -2.71 -13.05
N ARG A 59 -11.55 -3.43 -13.92
CA ARG A 59 -10.54 -2.99 -14.90
C ARG A 59 -10.38 -1.49 -15.02
N GLU A 60 -9.19 -1.03 -14.67
CA GLU A 60 -8.67 0.23 -15.19
C GLU A 60 -7.26 -0.01 -15.74
N PRO A 61 -6.94 0.42 -16.96
CA PRO A 61 -5.73 0.02 -17.69
C PRO A 61 -4.41 0.57 -17.11
N GLU A 62 -4.42 1.34 -16.03
CA GLU A 62 -3.22 2.00 -15.51
C GLU A 62 -2.81 1.59 -14.09
N ARG A 63 -1.54 1.16 -13.97
CA ARG A 63 -0.83 0.95 -12.69
C ARG A 63 -1.02 2.10 -11.69
N ARG A 64 -1.06 3.33 -12.20
CA ARG A 64 -1.17 4.57 -11.41
C ARG A 64 -2.48 4.67 -10.61
N ARG A 65 -3.42 3.75 -10.78
CA ARG A 65 -4.64 3.69 -9.95
C ARG A 65 -4.64 2.60 -8.89
N HIS A 66 -3.73 1.62 -8.87
CA HIS A 66 -3.74 0.58 -7.83
C HIS A 66 -3.50 1.15 -6.43
N HIS A 67 -2.51 2.04 -6.29
CA HIS A 67 -2.30 2.75 -5.02
C HIS A 67 -3.50 3.61 -4.64
N GLN A 68 -4.16 4.24 -5.61
CA GLN A 68 -5.33 5.07 -5.35
C GLN A 68 -6.53 4.21 -4.92
N ILE A 69 -6.69 3.00 -5.47
CA ILE A 69 -7.70 2.03 -5.00
C ILE A 69 -7.43 1.68 -3.55
N ILE A 70 -6.18 1.36 -3.17
CA ILE A 70 -5.79 1.03 -1.80
C ILE A 70 -6.05 2.21 -0.86
N VAL A 71 -5.57 3.41 -1.20
CA VAL A 71 -5.70 4.61 -0.35
C VAL A 71 -7.17 5.01 -0.17
N ASN A 72 -8.00 4.81 -1.19
CA ASN A 72 -9.43 5.10 -1.12
C ASN A 72 -10.25 4.04 -0.37
N GLN A 73 -9.65 2.91 0.06
CA GLN A 73 -10.37 1.96 0.90
C GLN A 73 -10.61 2.57 2.28
N PRO A 74 -11.84 2.51 2.81
CA PRO A 74 -12.12 2.95 4.16
C PRO A 74 -11.19 2.38 5.23
N ALA A 75 -10.89 1.10 5.10
CA ALA A 75 -9.98 0.39 6.00
C ALA A 75 -8.53 0.93 5.96
N SER A 76 -8.10 1.64 4.92
CA SER A 76 -6.76 2.25 4.87
C SER A 76 -6.64 3.41 5.83
N ALA A 77 -7.61 4.32 5.84
CA ALA A 77 -7.62 5.48 6.73
C ALA A 77 -7.69 5.04 8.20
N ARG A 78 -8.61 4.14 8.56
CA ARG A 78 -8.70 3.61 9.94
C ARG A 78 -7.41 2.93 10.40
N PHE A 79 -6.80 2.15 9.50
CA PHE A 79 -5.56 1.45 9.81
C PHE A 79 -4.40 2.40 10.08
N LEU A 80 -4.28 3.48 9.31
CA LEU A 80 -3.28 4.53 9.55
C LEU A 80 -3.59 5.33 10.81
N ALA A 81 -4.85 5.72 11.02
CA ALA A 81 -5.29 6.44 12.22
C ALA A 81 -4.95 5.66 13.50
N ARG A 82 -5.25 4.35 13.53
CA ARG A 82 -4.91 3.48 14.67
C ARG A 82 -3.40 3.35 14.90
N HIS A 83 -2.58 3.33 13.85
CA HIS A 83 -1.11 3.34 13.99
C HIS A 83 -0.62 4.63 14.63
N LEU A 84 -1.13 5.77 14.17
CA LEU A 84 -0.77 7.07 14.70
C LEU A 84 -1.25 7.22 16.15
N TYR A 85 -2.47 6.77 16.46
CA TYR A 85 -3.02 6.76 17.81
C TYR A 85 -2.17 5.91 18.76
N ARG A 86 -1.81 4.69 18.35
CA ARG A 86 -0.90 3.80 19.11
C ARG A 86 0.44 4.46 19.40
N PHE A 87 0.99 5.19 18.43
CA PHE A 87 2.32 5.76 18.54
C PHE A 87 2.35 7.05 19.38
N PHE A 88 1.32 7.89 19.26
CA PHE A 88 1.33 9.25 19.83
C PHE A 88 0.42 9.44 21.04
N VAL A 89 -0.66 8.66 21.19
CA VAL A 89 -1.74 8.97 22.14
C VAL A 89 -1.79 7.96 23.28
N ALA A 90 -1.98 6.67 22.98
CA ALA A 90 -2.15 5.64 24.00
C ALA A 90 -1.74 4.27 23.49
N ASP A 91 -1.42 3.37 24.42
CA ASP A 91 -1.15 1.98 24.10
C ASP A 91 -2.37 1.31 23.46
N GLU A 92 -2.10 0.55 22.40
CA GLU A 92 -3.06 -0.26 21.68
C GLU A 92 -2.56 -1.71 21.62
N PRO A 93 -3.46 -2.69 21.46
CA PRO A 93 -3.09 -4.07 21.14
C PRO A 93 -2.07 -4.15 20.00
N ASP A 94 -1.29 -5.22 19.94
CA ASP A 94 -0.30 -5.36 18.87
C ASP A 94 -0.97 -5.44 17.50
N VAL A 95 -0.29 -4.92 16.46
CA VAL A 95 -0.81 -4.86 15.10
C VAL A 95 -1.23 -6.24 14.59
N SER A 96 -0.57 -7.31 15.04
CA SER A 96 -0.93 -8.68 14.65
C SER A 96 -2.31 -9.12 15.15
N SER A 97 -2.84 -8.51 16.22
CA SER A 97 -4.14 -8.88 16.80
C SER A 97 -5.30 -8.00 16.34
N TRP A 98 -5.05 -6.94 15.55
CA TRP A 98 -6.07 -5.96 15.17
C TRP A 98 -7.22 -6.52 14.32
N ASN A 99 -7.04 -7.68 13.72
CA ASN A 99 -8.10 -8.40 13.00
C ASN A 99 -9.17 -8.99 13.93
N SER A 100 -8.83 -9.24 15.20
CA SER A 100 -9.71 -9.88 16.19
C SER A 100 -9.93 -9.00 17.43
N THR A 101 -9.06 -8.03 17.68
CA THR A 101 -9.15 -7.10 18.80
C THR A 101 -9.54 -5.71 18.30
N PRO A 102 -10.70 -5.19 18.74
CA PRO A 102 -11.12 -3.83 18.39
C PRO A 102 -10.15 -2.78 18.97
N PRO A 103 -10.22 -1.52 18.49
CA PRO A 103 -9.50 -0.40 19.09
C PRO A 103 -10.00 -0.15 20.52
N ASN A 104 -9.13 0.35 21.38
CA ASN A 104 -9.51 0.74 22.73
C ASN A 104 -10.42 1.98 22.71
N ASP A 105 -10.17 2.89 21.76
CA ASP A 105 -10.99 4.07 21.50
C ASP A 105 -11.42 4.09 20.01
N PRO A 106 -12.59 3.54 19.68
CA PRO A 106 -13.09 3.49 18.30
C PRO A 106 -13.42 4.88 17.72
N GLU A 107 -13.90 5.80 18.56
CA GLU A 107 -14.31 7.14 18.13
C GLU A 107 -13.08 7.97 17.69
N ALA A 108 -11.94 7.79 18.38
CA ALA A 108 -10.69 8.47 18.03
C ALA A 108 -10.10 8.07 16.66
N ILE A 109 -10.55 6.95 16.07
CA ILE A 109 -10.04 6.44 14.79
C ILE A 109 -11.10 6.40 13.68
N GLU A 110 -12.32 6.84 13.97
CA GLU A 110 -13.40 6.96 12.99
C GLU A 110 -13.23 8.27 12.20
N TYR A 111 -13.58 8.24 10.90
CA TYR A 111 -13.42 9.37 9.98
C TYR A 111 -14.61 9.45 9.01
#